data_AF-A0AAN7UGU5-F1
#
_entry.id   AF-A0AAN7UGU5-F1
#
_cell.length_a   1.000
_cell.length_b   1.000
_cell.length_c   1.000
_cell.angle_alpha   90.00
_cell.angle_beta   90.00
_cell.angle_gamma   90.00
#
_symmetry.space_group_name_H-M   'P 1'
#
loop_
_entity.id
_entity.type
_entity.pdbx_description
1 polymer ?
#
loop_
_entity_poly.entity_id
_entity_poly.type
_entity_poly.pdbx_seq_one_letter_code
_entity_poly.pdbx_strand_id
1 'polypeptide(L)'
;MDDLDEEFWTHGIFNQHVTRYIVPKSKNALDGWLAPSDPRSKLLLYMNVRGRTLVILLCGLNKQTRSASEKGAVTHQNIKAASPLAQIKAGGYETLTSIVHSRADDLIPWQQCARTYEALRAPKVEVELRIFIKGARHLFDIQPQGKGYAFLAKYVGMKWT
;
A
#
# COMPACT_ATOMS: atom_id res chain seq x y z
N MET A 1 -2.98 -9.97 22.01
CA MET A 1 -1.91 -9.69 21.02
C MET A 1 -1.20 -8.45 21.50
N ASP A 2 -0.30 -8.69 22.44
CA ASP A 2 0.45 -7.70 23.20
C ASP A 2 1.34 -6.86 22.29
N ASP A 3 2.02 -5.87 22.85
CA ASP A 3 3.02 -5.05 22.17
C ASP A 3 3.97 -5.92 21.32
N LEU A 4 4.54 -5.30 20.27
CA LEU A 4 5.50 -5.94 19.38
C LEU A 4 6.57 -6.71 20.19
N ASP A 5 6.66 -8.02 19.95
CA ASP A 5 7.50 -8.94 20.74
C ASP A 5 9.00 -8.88 20.40
N GLU A 6 9.81 -9.57 21.19
CA GLU A 6 11.27 -9.65 20.96
C GLU A 6 11.61 -10.15 19.55
N GLU A 7 10.88 -11.16 19.06
CA GLU A 7 11.11 -11.71 17.73
C GLU A 7 10.91 -10.64 16.64
N PHE A 8 9.90 -9.78 16.77
CA PHE A 8 9.71 -8.62 15.91
C PHE A 8 10.87 -7.64 16.00
N TRP A 9 11.29 -7.23 17.21
CA TRP A 9 12.34 -6.23 17.36
C TRP A 9 13.69 -6.73 16.84
N THR A 10 13.98 -8.01 16.99
CA THR A 10 15.21 -8.63 16.50
C THR A 10 15.17 -8.85 14.99
N HIS A 11 14.08 -9.42 14.45
CA HIS A 11 14.03 -9.94 13.08
C HIS A 11 13.03 -9.26 12.14
N GLY A 12 12.06 -8.50 12.65
CA GLY A 12 11.03 -7.82 11.86
C GLY A 12 11.46 -6.45 11.30
N ILE A 13 12.38 -5.76 11.99
CA ILE A 13 12.97 -4.48 11.58
C ILE A 13 14.43 -4.67 11.15
N PHE A 14 14.72 -4.25 9.93
CA PHE A 14 16.06 -4.30 9.36
C PHE A 14 16.85 -3.04 9.67
N ASN A 15 18.17 -3.20 9.83
CA ASN A 15 19.09 -2.09 10.11
C ASN A 15 19.36 -1.21 8.87
N GLN A 16 18.91 -1.65 7.69
CA GLN A 16 19.04 -0.94 6.42
C GLN A 16 17.71 -0.94 5.67
N HIS A 17 17.54 0.06 4.80
CA HIS A 17 16.38 0.13 3.93
C HIS A 17 16.34 -1.08 2.98
N VAL A 18 15.14 -1.63 2.79
CA VAL A 18 14.89 -2.69 1.82
C VAL A 18 13.85 -2.23 0.82
N THR A 19 14.09 -2.52 -0.45
CA THR A 19 13.16 -2.20 -1.55
C THR A 19 12.19 -3.34 -1.83
N ARG A 20 12.44 -4.53 -1.29
CA ARG A 20 11.62 -5.71 -1.46
C ARG A 20 11.67 -6.60 -0.22
N TYR A 21 10.52 -7.22 0.08
CA TYR A 21 10.44 -8.29 1.05
C TYR A 21 9.45 -9.35 0.55
N ILE A 22 9.82 -10.62 0.69
CA ILE A 22 8.95 -11.76 0.38
C ILE A 22 8.91 -12.63 1.63
N VAL A 23 7.72 -12.94 2.11
CA VAL A 23 7.56 -13.87 3.22
C VAL A 23 8.13 -15.24 2.79
N PRO A 24 9.02 -15.86 3.58
CA PRO A 24 9.57 -17.17 3.22
C PRO A 24 8.48 -18.21 2.97
N LYS A 25 8.64 -19.04 1.93
CA LYS A 25 7.64 -20.06 1.57
C LYS A 25 7.29 -20.99 2.73
N SER A 26 8.25 -21.30 3.59
CA SER A 26 8.08 -22.14 4.78
C SER A 26 7.11 -21.55 5.82
N LYS A 27 6.77 -20.26 5.74
CA LYS A 27 5.87 -19.57 6.66
C LYS A 27 4.40 -19.59 6.19
N ASN A 28 4.10 -20.18 5.02
CA ASN A 28 2.74 -20.33 4.48
C ASN A 28 1.91 -19.04 4.54
N ALA A 29 2.42 -17.99 3.89
CA ALA A 29 1.75 -16.68 3.88
C ALA A 29 0.34 -16.74 3.26
N LEU A 30 -0.63 -16.13 3.96
CA LEU A 30 -1.96 -15.86 3.44
C LEU A 30 -1.83 -14.96 2.21
N ASP A 31 -2.39 -15.43 1.10
CA ASP A 31 -2.30 -14.77 -0.21
C ASP A 31 -0.87 -14.35 -0.60
N GLY A 32 0.16 -15.05 -0.09
CA GLY A 32 1.56 -14.82 -0.45
C GLY A 32 2.24 -13.59 0.15
N TRP A 33 1.59 -12.81 1.01
CA TRP A 33 2.14 -11.53 1.50
C TRP A 33 2.14 -11.35 3.02
N LEU A 34 1.40 -12.16 3.78
CA LEU A 34 1.29 -12.04 5.23
C LEU A 34 1.29 -13.40 5.95
N ALA A 35 2.15 -13.62 6.93
CA ALA A 35 2.09 -14.80 7.80
C ALA A 35 2.18 -14.41 9.29
N PRO A 36 1.29 -14.89 10.17
CA PRO A 36 1.38 -14.59 11.61
C PRO A 36 2.72 -15.00 12.25
N SER A 37 3.32 -16.08 11.75
CA SER A 37 4.63 -16.59 12.19
C SER A 37 5.84 -15.86 11.57
N ASP A 38 5.60 -14.86 10.71
CA ASP A 38 6.65 -14.06 10.11
C ASP A 38 6.84 -12.76 10.91
N PRO A 39 8.04 -12.51 11.48
CA PRO A 39 8.29 -11.34 12.32
C PRO A 39 7.99 -10.01 11.62
N ARG A 40 8.21 -9.92 10.30
CA ARG A 40 7.97 -8.67 9.56
C ARG A 40 6.49 -8.46 9.26
N SER A 41 5.73 -9.52 9.01
CA SER A 41 4.27 -9.49 8.87
C SER A 41 3.57 -8.93 10.11
N LYS A 42 4.14 -9.12 11.32
CA LYS A 42 3.64 -8.51 12.55
C LYS A 42 3.61 -6.97 12.47
N LEU A 43 4.48 -6.33 11.68
CA LEU A 43 4.45 -4.88 11.46
C LEU A 43 3.14 -4.44 10.80
N LEU A 44 2.75 -5.11 9.72
CA LEU A 44 1.55 -4.82 8.96
C LEU A 44 0.30 -5.04 9.81
N LEU A 45 0.26 -6.16 10.55
CA LEU A 45 -0.82 -6.45 11.48
C LEU A 45 -0.91 -5.39 12.57
N TYR A 46 0.21 -5.03 13.20
CA TYR A 46 0.25 -4.00 14.24
C TYR A 46 -0.22 -2.64 13.72
N MET A 47 0.25 -2.20 12.56
CA MET A 47 -0.18 -0.94 11.93
C MET A 47 -1.69 -0.89 11.73
N ASN A 48 -2.28 -1.95 11.17
CA ASN A 48 -3.71 -1.99 10.84
C ASN A 48 -4.59 -2.23 12.08
N VAL A 49 -4.29 -3.23 12.90
CA VAL A 49 -5.11 -3.62 14.06
C VAL A 49 -5.06 -2.57 15.17
N ARG A 50 -3.92 -1.90 15.36
CA ARG A 50 -3.75 -0.87 16.41
C ARG A 50 -3.92 0.57 15.90
N GLY A 51 -4.25 0.76 14.62
CA GLY A 51 -4.39 2.10 14.03
C GLY A 51 -3.08 2.93 14.08
N ARG A 52 -1.93 2.27 13.97
CA ARG A 52 -0.59 2.90 14.06
C ARG A 52 0.06 3.20 12.71
N THR A 53 -0.64 2.96 11.60
CA THR A 53 -0.12 3.14 10.23
C THR A 53 0.54 4.50 10.01
N LEU A 54 -0.14 5.61 10.30
CA LEU A 54 0.42 6.96 10.07
C LEU A 54 1.63 7.25 10.97
N VAL A 55 1.59 6.82 12.23
CA VAL A 55 2.71 7.00 13.16
C VAL A 55 3.94 6.28 12.64
N ILE A 56 3.79 5.05 12.16
CA ILE A 56 4.93 4.26 11.67
C ILE A 56 5.45 4.81 10.34
N LEU A 57 4.56 5.12 9.38
CA LEU A 57 4.97 5.60 8.05
C LEU A 57 5.62 6.99 8.09
N LEU A 58 5.12 7.90 8.93
CA LEU A 58 5.60 9.28 8.98
C LEU A 58 6.69 9.49 10.03
N CYS A 59 6.63 8.74 11.14
CA CYS A 59 7.48 8.98 12.29
C CYS A 59 8.48 7.85 12.55
N GLY A 60 8.39 6.73 11.85
CA GLY A 60 9.34 5.63 11.97
C GLY A 60 9.23 4.83 13.27
N LEU A 61 10.09 3.82 13.36
CA LEU A 61 10.27 2.93 14.51
C LEU A 61 11.73 3.02 14.96
N ASN A 62 11.96 3.17 16.26
CA ASN A 62 13.28 3.18 16.83
C ASN A 62 13.57 1.81 17.47
N LYS A 63 14.60 1.12 16.98
CA LYS A 63 14.96 -0.24 17.42
C LYS A 63 15.66 -0.23 18.79
N GLN A 64 16.36 0.84 19.13
CA GLN A 64 17.09 1.00 20.38
C GLN A 64 16.14 1.28 21.55
N THR A 65 15.17 2.18 21.36
CA THR A 65 14.17 2.54 22.37
C THR A 65 12.93 1.66 22.31
N ARG A 66 12.83 0.78 21.30
CA ARG A 66 11.69 -0.11 21.03
C ARG A 66 10.36 0.63 21.03
N SER A 67 10.34 1.80 20.41
CA SER A 67 9.17 2.67 20.37
C SER A 67 8.82 3.07 18.94
N ALA A 68 7.53 3.26 18.70
CA ALA A 68 7.05 4.02 17.55
C ALA A 68 7.27 5.51 17.84
N SER A 69 7.47 6.33 16.79
CA SER A 69 7.72 7.79 16.88
C SER A 69 9.19 8.21 17.01
N GLU A 70 10.11 7.60 16.25
CA GLU A 70 11.51 8.06 16.16
C GLU A 70 11.62 9.56 15.81
N LYS A 71 10.77 10.03 14.88
CA LYS A 71 10.75 11.41 14.39
C LYS A 71 9.69 12.31 15.05
N GLY A 72 9.12 11.89 16.18
CA GLY A 72 8.09 12.64 16.90
C GLY A 72 6.66 12.43 16.40
N ALA A 73 5.75 13.36 16.70
CA ALA A 73 4.31 13.16 16.49
C ALA A 73 3.86 13.25 15.02
N VAL A 74 2.70 12.65 14.73
CA VAL A 74 1.99 12.86 13.46
C VAL A 74 1.40 14.26 13.45
N THR A 75 1.66 15.04 12.41
CA THR A 75 1.21 16.44 12.28
C THR A 75 0.45 16.64 10.98
N HIS A 76 -0.40 17.67 10.91
CA HIS A 76 -1.04 18.02 9.64
C HIS A 76 -0.02 18.32 8.53
N GLN A 77 1.13 18.88 8.89
CA GLN A 77 2.18 19.23 7.94
C GLN A 77 2.83 17.98 7.34
N ASN A 78 3.22 16.99 8.14
CA ASN A 78 3.84 15.77 7.61
C ASN A 78 2.83 14.88 6.87
N ILE A 79 1.55 14.88 7.27
CA ILE A 79 0.48 14.23 6.50
C ILE A 79 0.35 14.88 5.12
N LYS A 80 0.30 16.22 5.04
CA LYS A 80 0.21 16.94 3.75
C LYS A 80 1.44 16.71 2.88
N ALA A 81 2.63 16.71 3.48
CA ALA A 81 3.88 16.45 2.77
C ALA A 81 3.90 15.06 2.12
N ALA A 82 3.37 14.04 2.80
CA ALA A 82 3.36 12.67 2.28
C ALA A 82 2.10 12.29 1.47
N SER A 83 1.03 13.10 1.51
CA SER A 83 -0.25 12.79 0.88
C SER A 83 -0.25 13.12 -0.62
N PRO A 84 -0.38 12.12 -1.52
CA PRO A 84 -0.44 12.37 -2.96
C PRO A 84 -1.56 13.34 -3.33
N LEU A 85 -2.73 13.22 -2.71
CA LEU A 85 -3.86 14.12 -2.97
C LEU A 85 -3.57 15.56 -2.56
N ALA A 86 -2.85 15.78 -1.45
CA ALA A 86 -2.49 17.12 -1.03
C ALA A 86 -1.49 17.75 -2.02
N GLN A 87 -0.53 16.95 -2.50
CA GLN A 87 0.44 17.39 -3.50
C GLN A 87 -0.20 17.69 -4.86
N ILE A 88 -1.15 16.87 -5.32
CA ILE A 88 -1.94 17.14 -6.53
C ILE A 88 -2.67 18.47 -6.42
N LYS A 89 -3.37 18.71 -5.30
CA LYS A 89 -4.09 19.97 -5.06
C LYS A 89 -3.17 21.19 -4.96
N ALA A 90 -1.92 20.99 -4.58
CA ALA A 90 -0.90 22.02 -4.56
C ALA A 90 -0.24 22.26 -5.94
N GLY A 91 -0.65 21.53 -6.98
CA GLY A 91 -0.09 21.65 -8.33
C GLY A 91 1.24 20.92 -8.52
N GLY A 92 1.65 20.05 -7.59
CA GLY A 92 2.93 19.34 -7.66
C GLY A 92 2.94 18.14 -8.62
N TYR A 93 1.87 17.90 -9.37
CA TYR A 93 1.72 16.78 -10.30
C TYR A 93 1.40 17.32 -11.68
N GLU A 94 2.26 17.02 -12.65
CA GLU A 94 2.09 17.43 -14.06
C GLU A 94 2.13 16.24 -15.03
N THR A 95 2.46 15.05 -14.52
CA THR A 95 2.67 13.85 -15.34
C THR A 95 1.36 13.21 -15.77
N LEU A 96 1.29 12.81 -17.05
CA LEU A 96 0.21 11.97 -17.57
C LEU A 96 0.03 10.73 -16.68
N THR A 97 -1.19 10.53 -16.19
CA THR A 97 -1.47 9.49 -15.18
C THR A 97 -2.63 8.60 -15.62
N SER A 98 -2.43 7.28 -15.66
CA SER A 98 -3.53 6.31 -15.81
C SER A 98 -3.76 5.58 -14.49
N ILE A 99 -5.01 5.58 -14.00
CA ILE A 99 -5.41 4.94 -12.75
C ILE A 99 -6.33 3.77 -13.10
N VAL A 100 -5.92 2.57 -12.71
CA VAL A 100 -6.71 1.33 -12.88
C VAL A 100 -7.00 0.76 -11.51
N HIS A 101 -8.28 0.53 -11.18
CA HIS A 101 -8.68 -0.02 -9.87
C HIS A 101 -9.93 -0.88 -9.97
N SER A 102 -10.04 -1.89 -9.11
CA SER A 102 -11.22 -2.76 -9.05
C SER A 102 -12.31 -2.15 -8.17
N ARG A 103 -13.56 -2.20 -8.62
CA ARG A 103 -14.70 -1.89 -7.74
C ARG A 103 -14.88 -2.93 -6.61
N ALA A 104 -14.32 -4.13 -6.79
CA ALA A 104 -14.38 -5.25 -5.86
C ALA A 104 -13.13 -5.39 -4.98
N ASP A 105 -12.23 -4.39 -4.98
CA ASP A 105 -11.12 -4.34 -4.04
C ASP A 105 -11.67 -4.29 -2.60
N ASP A 106 -11.26 -5.27 -1.80
CA ASP A 106 -11.73 -5.53 -0.44
C ASP A 106 -10.84 -4.89 0.64
N LEU A 107 -9.72 -4.26 0.24
CA LEU A 107 -8.83 -3.55 1.16
C LEU A 107 -8.83 -2.04 0.92
N ILE A 108 -8.78 -1.60 -0.34
CA ILE A 108 -8.64 -0.19 -0.71
C ILE A 108 -9.90 0.29 -1.45
N PRO A 109 -10.68 1.22 -0.85
CA PRO A 109 -11.88 1.75 -1.48
C PRO A 109 -11.58 2.44 -2.82
N TRP A 110 -12.25 2.00 -3.90
CA TRP A 110 -12.10 2.57 -5.24
C TRP A 110 -12.41 4.08 -5.31
N GLN A 111 -13.20 4.59 -4.37
CA GLN A 111 -13.52 6.01 -4.23
C GLN A 111 -12.27 6.85 -3.99
N GLN A 112 -11.21 6.28 -3.41
CA GLN A 112 -9.92 6.97 -3.28
C GLN A 112 -9.33 7.29 -4.65
N CYS A 113 -9.37 6.34 -5.59
CA CYS A 113 -8.94 6.55 -6.97
C CYS A 113 -9.82 7.58 -7.69
N ALA A 114 -11.14 7.51 -7.52
CA ALA A 114 -12.07 8.50 -8.08
C ALA A 114 -11.77 9.92 -7.58
N ARG A 115 -11.53 10.09 -6.28
CA ARG A 115 -11.18 11.39 -5.69
C ARG A 115 -9.84 11.92 -6.21
N THR A 116 -8.86 11.04 -6.42
CA THR A 116 -7.56 11.40 -6.99
C THR A 116 -7.68 11.84 -8.45
N TYR A 117 -8.45 11.10 -9.27
CA TYR A 117 -8.75 11.46 -10.66
C TYR A 117 -9.36 12.86 -10.77
N GLU A 118 -10.38 13.15 -9.95
CA GLU A 118 -11.03 14.47 -9.93
C GLU A 118 -10.05 15.59 -9.56
N ALA A 119 -9.15 15.33 -8.61
CA ALA A 119 -8.14 16.30 -8.20
C ALA A 119 -7.06 16.54 -9.27
N LEU A 120 -6.71 15.53 -10.09
CA LEU A 120 -5.76 15.66 -11.20
C LEU A 120 -6.38 16.38 -12.41
N ARG A 121 -7.68 16.17 -12.66
CA ARG A 121 -8.40 16.81 -13.75
C ARG A 121 -8.53 18.32 -13.56
N ALA A 122 -8.70 18.78 -12.32
CA ALA A 122 -8.85 20.20 -11.98
C ALA A 122 -7.68 21.09 -12.47
N PRO A 123 -6.40 20.75 -12.26
CA PRO A 123 -5.26 21.47 -12.83
C PRO A 123 -4.98 21.16 -14.31
N LYS A 124 -5.88 20.46 -15.03
CA LYS A 124 -5.73 20.03 -16.43
C LYS A 124 -4.56 19.06 -16.69
N VAL A 125 -4.21 18.22 -15.72
CA VAL A 125 -3.31 17.09 -15.96
C VAL A 125 -4.03 16.07 -16.83
N GLU A 126 -3.34 15.52 -17.83
CA GLU A 126 -3.88 14.43 -18.62
C GLU A 126 -4.01 13.17 -17.74
N VAL A 127 -5.25 12.74 -17.51
CA VAL A 127 -5.53 11.66 -16.58
C VAL A 127 -6.63 10.75 -17.09
N GLU A 128 -6.42 9.45 -16.95
CA GLU A 128 -7.41 8.42 -17.23
C GLU A 128 -7.78 7.65 -15.95
N LEU A 129 -9.06 7.31 -15.79
CA LEU A 129 -9.54 6.45 -14.72
C LEU A 129 -10.33 5.27 -15.31
N ARG A 130 -9.89 4.06 -14.98
CA ARG A 130 -10.57 2.81 -15.33
C ARG A 130 -10.94 2.06 -14.06
N ILE A 131 -12.22 2.16 -13.67
CA ILE A 131 -12.79 1.34 -12.60
C ILE A 131 -13.53 0.16 -13.22
N PHE A 132 -13.05 -1.06 -13.00
CA PHE A 132 -13.72 -2.25 -13.53
C PHE A 132 -14.59 -2.92 -12.46
N ILE A 133 -15.76 -3.41 -12.88
CA ILE A 133 -16.84 -3.85 -11.97
C ILE A 133 -16.74 -5.34 -11.62
N LYS A 134 -16.10 -6.16 -12.47
CA LYS A 134 -16.04 -7.62 -12.24
C LYS A 134 -14.80 -8.05 -11.45
N GLY A 135 -15.03 -8.40 -10.18
CA GLY A 135 -14.52 -9.60 -9.53
C GLY A 135 -13.08 -9.64 -9.02
N ALA A 136 -12.25 -8.63 -9.31
CA ALA A 136 -10.86 -8.68 -8.85
C ALA A 136 -10.74 -8.10 -7.43
N ARG A 137 -10.40 -8.94 -6.46
CA ARG A 137 -10.01 -8.54 -5.10
C ARG A 137 -8.66 -7.82 -5.11
N HIS A 138 -8.25 -7.22 -4.00
CA HIS A 138 -7.04 -6.37 -3.93
C HIS A 138 -5.79 -6.97 -4.58
N LEU A 139 -5.56 -8.28 -4.38
CA LEU A 139 -4.39 -9.00 -4.86
C LEU A 139 -4.72 -9.88 -6.06
N PHE A 140 -5.45 -9.35 -7.02
CA PHE A 140 -5.78 -10.14 -8.20
C PHE A 140 -4.54 -10.46 -9.04
N ASP A 141 -3.52 -9.62 -9.01
CA ASP A 141 -2.34 -9.62 -9.89
C ASP A 141 -1.16 -10.49 -9.43
N ILE A 142 -1.15 -10.92 -8.16
CA ILE A 142 -0.05 -11.70 -7.59
C ILE A 142 0.00 -13.17 -8.08
N GLN A 143 -1.00 -13.60 -8.84
CA GLN A 143 -1.05 -14.97 -9.34
C GLN A 143 0.03 -15.21 -10.41
N PRO A 144 0.71 -16.37 -10.39
CA PRO A 144 1.77 -16.69 -11.35
C PRO A 144 1.33 -16.52 -12.81
N GLN A 145 2.29 -16.15 -13.67
CA GLN A 145 2.12 -16.04 -15.13
C GLN A 145 1.04 -15.04 -15.55
N GLY A 146 0.74 -14.06 -14.69
CA GLY A 146 -0.29 -13.06 -14.98
C GLY A 146 -1.70 -13.65 -15.12
N LYS A 147 -1.96 -14.86 -14.60
CA LYS A 147 -3.31 -15.44 -14.55
C LYS A 147 -4.30 -14.52 -13.84
N GLY A 148 -3.79 -13.75 -12.90
CA GLY A 148 -4.47 -12.64 -12.26
C GLY A 148 -5.03 -11.60 -13.22
N TYR A 149 -4.32 -11.31 -14.30
CA TYR A 149 -4.71 -10.34 -15.35
C TYR A 149 -5.58 -10.94 -16.45
N ALA A 150 -5.90 -12.24 -16.41
CA ALA A 150 -6.70 -12.89 -17.45
C ALA A 150 -8.06 -12.21 -17.63
N PHE A 151 -8.65 -11.67 -16.55
CA PHE A 151 -9.87 -10.88 -16.65
C PHE A 151 -9.61 -9.52 -17.31
N LEU A 152 -8.50 -8.83 -17.01
CA LEU A 152 -8.17 -7.51 -17.58
C LEU A 152 -7.98 -7.57 -19.09
N ALA A 153 -7.33 -8.61 -19.63
CA ALA A 153 -7.13 -8.77 -21.08
C ALA A 153 -8.45 -8.65 -21.88
N LYS A 154 -9.57 -9.12 -21.29
CA LYS A 154 -10.92 -9.00 -21.88
C LYS A 154 -11.49 -7.58 -21.84
N TYR A 155 -11.06 -6.75 -20.89
CA TYR A 155 -11.58 -5.40 -20.64
C TYR A 155 -10.72 -4.28 -21.25
N VAL A 156 -9.40 -4.46 -21.35
CA VAL A 156 -8.50 -3.45 -21.93
C VAL A 156 -8.27 -3.62 -23.43
N GLY A 157 -8.83 -4.67 -24.05
CA GLY A 157 -8.63 -4.95 -25.48
C GLY A 157 -7.19 -5.34 -25.84
N MET A 158 -6.32 -5.55 -24.85
CA MET A 158 -4.93 -5.96 -25.07
C MET A 158 -4.85 -7.47 -25.26
N LYS A 159 -4.42 -7.89 -26.45
CA LYS A 159 -3.91 -9.25 -26.68
C LYS A 159 -2.50 -9.32 -26.10
N TRP A 160 -2.28 -10.15 -25.10
CA TRP A 160 -0.93 -10.50 -24.66
C TRP A 160 -0.37 -11.47 -25.71
N THR A 161 0.58 -10.99 -26.53
CA THR A 161 1.40 -11.82 -27.43
C THR A 161 2.60 -12.35 -26.68
#